data_AF-A0A2A4B5V6-F1
#
_entry.id   AF-A0A2A4B5V6-F1
#
_cell.length_a   1.000
_cell.length_b   1.000
_cell.length_c   1.000
_cell.angle_alpha   90.00
_cell.angle_beta   90.00
_cell.angle_gamma   90.00
#
_symmetry.space_group_name_H-M   'P 1'
#
loop_
_entity.id
_entity.type
_entity.pdbx_description
1 polymer ?
#
loop_
_entity_poly.entity_id
_entity_poly.type
_entity_poly.pdbx_seq_one_letter_code
_entity_poly.pdbx_strand_id
1 'polypeptide(L)'
;MRAGEQLTFQLRYRLKRGQRQPTADELRWRVADAQWVYELYETDALVFEIKTWLPRGTRSEWEDSKRATLEQQLDDIVAGIMVAFPALEQLRREREEERRRSEIAARERRERENAQRLDAARFRRLLELASAWREAELARAFLAALREWVPPGSPPVAGIETTDWLAWAERKVDEHDRLGSDPGSILESIAEVTLWTYPGE
;
A
#
# COMPACT_ATOMS: atom_id res chain seq x y z
N MET A 1 -12.78 27.97 -12.93
CA MET A 1 -12.39 27.74 -14.33
C MET A 1 -11.43 26.56 -14.35
N ARG A 2 -11.75 25.47 -15.06
CA ARG A 2 -10.83 24.34 -15.20
C ARG A 2 -9.68 24.77 -16.11
N ALA A 3 -8.43 24.50 -15.71
CA ALA A 3 -7.29 24.69 -16.60
C ALA A 3 -7.52 23.78 -17.81
N GLY A 4 -7.70 24.38 -18.99
CA GLY A 4 -7.71 23.63 -20.24
C GLY A 4 -6.38 22.90 -20.39
N GLU A 5 -6.38 21.81 -21.13
CA GLU A 5 -5.16 21.04 -21.38
C GLU A 5 -4.08 21.97 -21.95
N GLN A 6 -2.89 21.91 -21.36
CA GLN A 6 -1.77 22.72 -21.80
C GLN A 6 -0.84 21.85 -22.64
N LEU A 7 -0.60 22.33 -23.85
CA LEU A 7 0.37 21.73 -24.74
C LEU A 7 1.65 22.55 -24.66
N THR A 8 2.68 21.95 -24.06
CA THR A 8 4.00 22.55 -23.99
C THR A 8 4.75 22.14 -25.24
N PHE A 9 5.31 23.11 -25.96
CA PHE A 9 6.16 22.88 -27.11
C PHE A 9 7.47 23.64 -26.97
N GLN A 10 8.45 23.26 -27.76
CA GLN A 10 9.72 23.96 -27.86
C GLN A 10 10.14 24.12 -29.32
N LEU A 11 10.90 25.17 -29.58
CA LEU A 11 11.66 25.35 -30.81
C LEU A 11 13.15 25.30 -30.44
N ARG A 12 13.92 24.44 -31.09
CA ARG A 12 15.36 24.28 -30.82
C ARG A 12 16.13 24.10 -32.11
N TYR A 13 17.43 24.40 -32.08
CA TYR A 13 18.33 23.94 -33.13
C TYR A 13 18.46 22.42 -33.08
N ARG A 14 18.58 21.82 -34.26
CA ARG A 14 18.97 20.43 -34.40
C ARG A 14 20.43 20.31 -33.99
N LEU A 15 20.68 19.40 -33.06
CA LEU A 15 22.02 19.07 -32.64
C LEU A 15 22.55 17.96 -33.54
N LYS A 16 23.75 18.16 -34.08
CA LYS A 16 24.47 17.12 -34.81
C LYS A 16 25.67 16.69 -33.98
N ARG A 17 25.82 15.37 -33.82
CA ARG A 17 27.00 14.81 -33.19
C ARG A 17 28.18 14.92 -34.15
N GLY A 18 29.15 15.75 -33.80
CA GLY A 18 30.43 15.85 -34.49
C GLY A 18 31.53 15.16 -33.69
N GLN A 19 32.63 14.83 -34.37
CA GLN A 19 33.86 14.34 -33.74
C GLN A 19 34.90 15.45 -33.80
N ARG A 20 35.54 15.75 -32.68
CA ARG A 20 36.75 16.57 -32.62
C ARG A 20 37.88 15.83 -31.95
N GLN A 21 39.11 16.26 -32.21
CA GLN A 21 40.24 15.73 -31.46
C GLN A 21 40.18 16.22 -30.00
N PRO A 22 40.46 15.35 -29.02
CA PRO A 22 40.57 15.74 -27.62
C PRO A 22 41.72 16.71 -27.41
N THR A 23 41.52 17.66 -26.50
CA THR A 23 42.59 18.58 -26.07
C THR A 23 43.56 17.89 -25.10
N ALA A 24 44.76 18.46 -24.93
CA ALA A 24 45.79 17.90 -24.06
C ALA A 24 45.33 17.72 -22.61
N ASP A 25 44.46 18.60 -22.10
CA ASP A 25 43.92 18.52 -20.74
C ASP A 25 42.81 17.47 -20.61
N GLU A 26 42.03 17.20 -21.66
CA GLU A 26 41.03 16.13 -21.68
C GLU A 26 41.67 14.74 -21.77
N LEU A 27 42.85 14.65 -22.39
CA LEU A 27 43.66 13.42 -22.43
C LEU A 27 44.19 13.03 -21.05
N ARG A 28 44.35 14.00 -20.12
CA ARG A 28 44.84 13.72 -18.75
C ARG A 28 43.92 12.81 -17.94
N TRP A 29 42.62 12.80 -18.26
CA TRP A 29 41.60 12.02 -17.54
C TRP A 29 40.95 10.94 -18.42
N ARG A 30 41.42 10.75 -19.66
CA ARG A 30 40.90 9.76 -20.60
C ARG A 30 41.91 8.62 -20.80
N VAL A 31 41.40 7.43 -21.15
CA VAL A 31 42.23 6.29 -21.55
C VAL A 31 43.11 6.72 -22.73
N ALA A 32 44.40 6.36 -22.70
CA ALA A 32 45.47 6.89 -23.55
C ALA A 32 45.25 6.77 -25.08
N ASP A 33 44.20 6.08 -25.53
CA ASP A 33 43.86 5.86 -26.96
C ASP A 33 42.54 6.53 -27.40
N ALA A 34 41.97 7.43 -26.61
CA ALA A 34 40.72 8.09 -26.98
C ALA A 34 40.93 9.13 -28.10
N GLN A 35 40.98 8.69 -29.36
CA GLN A 35 41.31 9.52 -30.53
C GLN A 35 40.26 10.60 -30.87
N TRP A 36 39.03 10.46 -30.36
CA TRP A 36 37.92 11.38 -30.66
C TRP A 36 37.11 11.73 -29.41
N VAL A 37 36.69 12.99 -29.33
CA VAL A 37 35.64 13.48 -28.44
C VAL A 37 34.39 13.73 -29.28
N TYR A 38 33.26 13.23 -28.82
CA TYR A 38 31.97 13.57 -29.39
C TYR A 38 31.47 14.86 -28.77
N GLU A 39 31.18 15.84 -29.61
CA GLU A 39 30.61 17.12 -29.20
C GLU A 39 29.35 17.37 -30.03
N LEU A 40 28.35 17.99 -29.40
CA LEU A 40 27.11 18.36 -30.05
C LEU A 40 27.28 19.78 -30.59
N TYR A 41 27.16 19.91 -31.90
CA TYR A 41 27.15 21.22 -32.56
C TYR A 41 25.72 21.55 -32.96
N GLU A 42 25.30 22.78 -32.66
CA GLU A 42 24.07 23.35 -33.21
C GLU A 42 24.21 23.44 -34.73
N THR A 43 23.17 23.02 -35.44
CA THR A 43 23.07 23.18 -36.90
C THR A 43 22.04 24.26 -37.20
N ASP A 44 22.10 24.85 -38.40
CA ASP A 44 21.12 25.86 -38.85
C ASP A 44 19.71 25.30 -39.08
N ALA A 45 19.51 23.99 -38.90
CA ALA A 45 18.21 23.34 -38.99
C ALA A 45 17.46 23.46 -37.65
N LEU A 46 16.22 23.92 -37.68
CA LEU A 46 15.34 24.02 -36.53
C LEU A 46 14.47 22.76 -36.35
N VAL A 47 14.08 22.49 -35.11
CA VAL A 47 13.15 21.43 -34.71
C VAL A 47 12.06 22.03 -33.84
N PHE A 48 10.81 21.85 -34.26
CA PHE A 48 9.64 22.09 -33.43
C PHE A 48 9.20 20.77 -32.80
N GLU A 49 9.06 20.75 -31.47
CA GLU A 49 8.75 19.55 -30.71
C GLU A 49 7.68 19.82 -29.65
N ILE A 50 6.63 19.02 -29.64
CA ILE A 50 5.62 18.98 -28.57
C ILE A 50 6.18 18.15 -27.43
N LYS A 51 6.41 18.79 -26.29
CA LYS A 51 6.94 18.17 -25.06
C LYS A 51 5.89 17.41 -24.27
N THR A 52 4.63 17.80 -24.39
CA THR A 52 3.53 17.06 -23.78
C THR A 52 3.52 15.64 -24.36
N TRP A 53 3.46 14.63 -23.50
CA TRP A 53 3.37 13.24 -23.94
C TRP A 53 2.07 13.04 -24.72
N LEU A 54 2.17 12.56 -25.96
CA LEU A 54 1.03 12.28 -26.82
C LEU A 54 0.83 10.77 -26.99
N PRO A 55 -0.41 10.31 -27.18
CA PRO A 55 -0.69 8.92 -27.55
C PRO A 55 0.02 8.52 -28.84
N ARG A 56 0.39 7.24 -28.95
CA ARG A 56 1.04 6.68 -30.15
C ARG A 56 0.22 6.98 -31.40
N GLY A 57 0.90 7.38 -32.47
CA GLY A 57 0.27 7.76 -33.74
C GLY A 57 0.01 9.26 -33.88
N THR A 58 0.15 10.03 -32.80
CA THR A 58 0.11 11.50 -32.88
C THR A 58 1.51 12.03 -33.20
N ARG A 59 1.63 12.86 -34.24
CA ARG A 59 2.91 13.49 -34.59
C ARG A 59 3.24 14.57 -33.56
N SER A 60 4.45 14.51 -33.01
CA SER A 60 4.93 15.46 -31.99
C SER A 60 6.20 16.22 -32.40
N GLU A 61 6.81 15.90 -33.54
CA GLU A 61 8.08 16.50 -33.97
C GLU A 61 8.07 16.85 -35.46
N TRP A 62 8.61 18.02 -35.77
CA TRP A 62 8.84 18.56 -37.10
C TRP A 62 10.24 19.15 -37.14
N GLU A 63 10.95 18.93 -38.24
CA GLU A 63 12.34 19.36 -38.41
C GLU A 63 12.52 19.98 -39.79
N ASP A 64 13.40 20.98 -39.87
CA ASP A 64 13.95 21.48 -41.13
C ASP A 64 14.66 20.38 -41.91
N SER A 65 14.27 20.23 -43.16
CA SER A 65 14.88 19.26 -44.06
C SER A 65 15.25 19.92 -45.39
N LYS A 66 16.04 19.20 -46.19
CA LYS A 66 16.34 19.60 -47.57
C LYS A 66 15.09 19.78 -48.44
N ARG A 67 13.94 19.23 -48.03
CA ARG A 67 12.69 19.22 -48.80
C ARG A 67 11.68 20.27 -48.33
N ALA A 68 11.71 20.64 -47.05
CA ALA A 68 10.79 21.58 -46.45
C ALA A 68 11.40 22.21 -45.19
N THR A 69 11.27 23.52 -45.08
CA THR A 69 11.56 24.29 -43.86
C THR A 69 10.40 24.19 -42.87
N LEU A 70 10.60 24.58 -41.61
CA LEU A 70 9.55 24.63 -40.59
C LEU A 70 8.47 25.65 -40.96
N GLU A 71 8.85 26.78 -41.56
CA GLU A 71 7.89 27.80 -42.04
C GLU A 71 6.94 27.22 -43.08
N GLN A 72 7.46 26.36 -43.97
CA GLN A 72 6.66 25.63 -44.96
C GLN A 72 5.83 24.49 -44.35
N GLN A 73 6.16 24.06 -43.13
CA GLN A 73 5.43 23.02 -42.39
C GLN A 73 4.44 23.61 -41.38
N LEU A 74 4.24 24.93 -41.30
CA LEU A 74 3.35 25.56 -40.30
C LEU A 74 1.93 24.99 -40.33
N ASP A 75 1.36 24.75 -41.51
CA ASP A 75 0.02 24.17 -41.64
C ASP A 75 -0.04 22.75 -41.06
N ASP A 76 1.01 21.95 -41.26
CA ASP A 76 1.11 20.58 -40.74
C ASP A 76 1.38 20.57 -39.22
N ILE A 77 2.15 21.53 -38.71
CA ILE A 77 2.36 21.74 -37.27
C ILE A 77 1.03 22.09 -36.61
N VAL A 78 0.28 23.04 -37.15
CA VAL A 78 -1.05 23.43 -36.65
C VAL A 78 -2.01 22.24 -36.72
N ALA A 79 -2.02 21.48 -37.81
CA ALA A 79 -2.83 20.27 -37.92
C ALA A 79 -2.47 19.23 -36.85
N GLY A 80 -1.18 19.01 -36.58
CA GLY A 80 -0.70 18.13 -35.53
C GLY A 80 -1.15 18.56 -34.13
N ILE A 81 -1.09 19.85 -33.83
CA ILE A 81 -1.59 20.43 -32.57
C ILE A 81 -3.11 20.22 -32.46
N MET A 82 -3.86 20.43 -33.53
CA MET A 82 -5.32 20.25 -33.57
C MET A 82 -5.73 18.79 -33.34
N VAL A 83 -4.91 17.82 -33.76
CA VAL A 83 -5.12 16.39 -33.47
C VAL A 83 -4.71 16.02 -32.04
N ALA A 84 -3.69 16.68 -31.49
CA ALA A 84 -3.18 16.40 -30.15
C ALA A 84 -4.20 16.68 -29.04
N PHE A 85 -4.96 17.77 -29.13
CA PHE A 85 -5.93 18.15 -28.08
C PHE A 85 -7.04 17.11 -27.85
N PRO A 86 -7.78 16.64 -28.88
CA PRO A 86 -8.76 15.56 -28.67
C PRO A 86 -8.15 14.27 -28.10
N ALA A 87 -6.92 13.94 -28.49
CA ALA A 87 -6.22 12.75 -28.03
C ALA A 87 -5.85 12.86 -26.53
N LEU A 88 -5.46 14.04 -26.07
CA LEU A 88 -5.19 14.33 -24.66
C LEU A 88 -6.47 14.28 -23.82
N GLU A 89 -7.56 14.90 -24.29
CA GLU A 89 -8.84 14.88 -23.57
C GLU A 89 -9.41 13.46 -23.44
N GLN A 90 -9.25 12.63 -24.47
CA GLN A 90 -9.63 11.22 -24.42
C GLN A 90 -8.81 10.46 -23.36
N LEU A 91 -7.49 10.65 -23.36
CA LEU A 91 -6.59 10.05 -22.36
C LEU A 91 -6.93 10.51 -20.94
N ARG A 92 -7.33 11.78 -20.77
CA ARG A 92 -7.77 12.33 -19.49
C ARG A 92 -8.99 11.58 -18.96
N ARG A 93 -9.98 11.33 -19.83
CA ARG A 93 -11.20 10.57 -19.48
C ARG A 93 -10.87 9.14 -19.11
N GLU A 94 -10.03 8.47 -19.90
CA GLU A 94 -9.61 7.08 -19.62
C GLU A 94 -8.90 6.96 -18.27
N ARG A 95 -7.98 7.89 -17.96
CA ARG A 95 -7.30 7.95 -16.67
C ARG A 95 -8.26 8.24 -15.52
N GLU A 96 -9.23 9.12 -15.71
CA GLU A 96 -10.24 9.45 -14.70
C GLU A 96 -11.14 8.23 -14.43
N GLU A 97 -11.55 7.50 -15.47
CA GLU A 97 -12.30 6.25 -15.35
C GLU A 97 -11.49 5.14 -14.67
N GLU A 98 -10.24 4.94 -15.06
CA GLU A 98 -9.37 3.94 -14.46
C GLU A 98 -9.05 4.27 -13.00
N ARG A 99 -8.83 5.55 -12.69
CA ARG A 99 -8.69 6.02 -11.32
C ARG A 99 -9.94 5.72 -10.52
N ARG A 100 -11.13 6.02 -11.05
CA ARG A 100 -12.40 5.72 -10.37
C ARG A 100 -12.58 4.21 -10.14
N ARG A 101 -12.27 3.38 -11.14
CA ARG A 101 -12.34 1.90 -11.01
C ARG A 101 -11.35 1.38 -9.96
N SER A 102 -10.12 1.88 -9.96
CA SER A 102 -9.10 1.47 -9.00
C SER A 102 -9.43 1.91 -7.57
N GLU A 103 -10.01 3.11 -7.39
CA GLU A 103 -10.48 3.61 -6.09
C GLU A 103 -11.61 2.73 -5.53
N ILE A 104 -12.59 2.33 -6.35
CA ILE A 104 -13.66 1.41 -5.97
C ILE A 104 -13.08 0.05 -5.58
N ALA A 105 -12.23 -0.54 -6.43
CA ALA A 105 -11.63 -1.84 -6.17
C ALA A 105 -10.74 -1.84 -4.91
N ALA A 106 -10.01 -0.75 -4.66
CA ALA A 106 -9.20 -0.60 -3.45
C ALA A 106 -10.08 -0.45 -2.19
N ARG A 107 -11.22 0.24 -2.29
CA ARG A 107 -12.20 0.34 -1.20
C ARG A 107 -12.79 -1.03 -0.88
N GLU A 108 -13.24 -1.78 -1.88
CA GLU A 108 -13.77 -3.14 -1.69
C GLU A 108 -12.74 -4.09 -1.07
N ARG A 109 -11.48 -4.04 -1.52
CA ARG A 109 -10.41 -4.85 -0.92
C ARG A 109 -10.21 -4.52 0.55
N ARG A 110 -10.10 -3.23 0.90
CA ARG A 110 -9.95 -2.80 2.30
C ARG A 110 -11.14 -3.22 3.16
N GLU A 111 -12.36 -3.13 2.65
CA GLU A 111 -13.57 -3.57 3.36
C GLU A 111 -13.54 -5.07 3.62
N ARG A 112 -13.16 -5.89 2.62
CA ARG A 112 -13.02 -7.34 2.77
C ARG A 112 -11.91 -7.71 3.75
N GLU A 113 -10.75 -7.08 3.67
CA GLU A 113 -9.63 -7.31 4.58
C GLU A 113 -10.00 -6.94 6.02
N ASN A 114 -10.68 -5.82 6.22
CA ASN A 114 -11.17 -5.40 7.54
C ASN A 114 -12.22 -6.38 8.09
N ALA A 115 -13.15 -6.85 7.26
CA ALA A 115 -14.14 -7.85 7.68
C ALA A 115 -13.45 -9.15 8.13
N GLN A 116 -12.49 -9.65 7.33
CA GLN A 116 -11.72 -10.85 7.68
C GLN A 116 -10.93 -10.69 8.98
N ARG A 117 -10.29 -9.54 9.19
CA ARG A 117 -9.56 -9.24 10.44
C ARG A 117 -10.50 -9.20 11.64
N LEU A 118 -11.67 -8.58 11.49
CA LEU A 118 -12.67 -8.51 12.55
C LEU A 118 -13.21 -9.89 12.91
N ASP A 119 -13.51 -10.72 11.91
CA ASP A 119 -13.98 -12.10 12.13
C ASP A 119 -12.90 -12.95 12.81
N ALA A 120 -11.64 -12.83 12.38
CA ALA A 120 -10.52 -13.50 13.02
C ALA A 120 -10.33 -13.07 14.49
N ALA A 121 -10.44 -11.76 14.77
CA ALA A 121 -10.36 -11.22 16.13
C ALA A 121 -11.51 -11.73 17.01
N ARG A 122 -12.74 -11.76 16.50
CA ARG A 122 -13.90 -12.33 17.20
C ARG A 122 -13.73 -13.81 17.47
N PHE A 123 -13.22 -14.56 16.50
CA PHE A 123 -12.95 -15.98 16.67
C PHE A 123 -11.85 -16.23 17.71
N ARG A 124 -10.79 -15.42 17.73
CA ARG A 124 -9.78 -15.47 18.79
C ARG A 124 -10.40 -15.23 20.17
N ARG A 125 -11.25 -14.21 20.30
CA ARG A 125 -11.94 -13.93 21.56
C ARG A 125 -12.83 -15.10 22.01
N LEU A 126 -13.55 -15.71 21.08
CA LEU A 126 -14.34 -16.92 21.35
C LEU A 126 -13.46 -18.06 21.88
N LEU A 127 -12.29 -18.31 21.27
CA LEU A 127 -11.37 -19.35 21.73
C LEU A 127 -10.79 -19.07 23.12
N GLU A 128 -10.47 -17.80 23.43
CA GLU A 128 -10.02 -17.40 24.77
C GLU A 128 -11.09 -17.68 25.83
N LEU A 129 -12.34 -17.32 25.56
CA LEU A 129 -13.47 -17.59 26.45
C LEU A 129 -13.72 -19.09 26.62
N ALA A 130 -13.63 -19.87 25.53
CA ALA A 130 -13.78 -21.32 25.59
C ALA A 130 -12.65 -22.00 26.39
N SER A 131 -11.41 -21.49 26.29
CA SER A 131 -10.28 -22.00 27.08
C SER A 131 -10.49 -21.71 28.57
N ALA A 132 -10.82 -20.47 28.93
CA ALA A 132 -11.07 -20.07 30.31
C ALA A 132 -12.20 -20.89 30.94
N TRP A 133 -13.28 -21.12 30.20
CA TRP A 133 -14.39 -21.97 30.64
C TRP A 133 -13.93 -23.41 30.90
N ARG A 134 -13.18 -24.00 29.97
CA ARG A 134 -12.66 -25.38 30.11
C ARG A 134 -11.72 -25.50 31.30
N GLU A 135 -10.83 -24.54 31.50
CA GLU A 135 -9.89 -24.49 32.61
C GLU A 135 -10.63 -24.38 33.95
N ALA A 136 -11.70 -23.58 34.02
CA ALA A 136 -12.54 -23.46 35.19
C ALA A 136 -13.28 -24.77 35.51
N GLU A 137 -13.87 -25.44 34.52
CA GLU A 137 -14.52 -26.74 34.71
C GLU A 137 -13.55 -27.81 35.23
N LEU A 138 -12.34 -27.87 34.66
CA LEU A 138 -11.29 -28.78 35.14
C LEU A 138 -10.89 -28.47 36.59
N ALA A 139 -10.73 -27.18 36.93
CA ALA A 139 -10.39 -26.77 38.29
C ALA A 139 -11.50 -27.09 39.29
N ARG A 140 -12.78 -26.87 38.93
CA ARG A 140 -13.94 -27.25 39.76
C ARG A 140 -13.98 -28.76 40.02
N ALA A 141 -13.82 -29.57 38.97
CA ALA A 141 -13.80 -31.03 39.10
C ALA A 141 -12.64 -31.51 39.98
N PHE A 142 -11.45 -30.91 39.81
CA PHE A 142 -10.29 -31.24 40.63
C PHE A 142 -10.47 -30.84 42.10
N LEU A 143 -11.02 -29.66 42.39
CA LEU A 143 -11.30 -29.22 43.77
C LEU A 143 -12.35 -30.10 44.44
N ALA A 144 -13.37 -30.55 43.69
CA ALA A 144 -14.37 -31.48 44.20
C ALA A 144 -13.73 -32.83 44.59
N ALA A 145 -12.91 -33.41 43.72
CA ALA A 145 -12.17 -34.64 44.03
C ALA A 145 -11.21 -34.46 45.21
N LEU A 146 -10.52 -33.32 45.28
CA LEU A 146 -9.61 -33.01 46.39
C LEU A 146 -10.35 -32.92 47.73
N ARG A 147 -11.56 -32.36 47.74
CA ARG A 147 -12.40 -32.31 48.95
C ARG A 147 -12.80 -33.71 49.45
N GLU A 148 -12.94 -34.69 48.55
CA GLU A 148 -13.21 -36.10 48.93
C GLU A 148 -11.95 -36.81 49.43
N TRP A 149 -10.77 -36.46 48.92
CA TRP A 149 -9.51 -37.11 49.27
C TRP A 149 -8.85 -36.55 50.52
N VAL A 150 -9.14 -35.30 50.89
CA VAL A 150 -8.55 -34.62 52.03
C VAL A 150 -9.22 -35.08 53.33
N PRO A 151 -8.52 -35.81 54.21
CA PRO A 151 -9.09 -36.20 55.49
C PRO A 151 -9.28 -34.98 56.43
N PRO A 152 -10.24 -35.05 57.37
CA PRO A 152 -10.39 -34.04 58.41
C PRO A 152 -9.11 -33.88 59.22
N GLY A 153 -8.67 -32.64 59.46
CA GLY A 153 -7.43 -32.35 60.19
C GLY A 153 -6.15 -32.44 59.35
N SER A 154 -6.28 -32.36 58.03
CA SER A 154 -5.14 -32.22 57.11
C SER A 154 -4.31 -30.96 57.43
N PRO A 155 -2.98 -30.99 57.20
CA PRO A 155 -2.12 -29.86 57.54
C PRO A 155 -2.49 -28.60 56.73
N PRO A 156 -2.31 -27.41 57.32
CA PRO A 156 -2.64 -26.16 56.66
C PRO A 156 -1.74 -25.93 55.43
N VAL A 157 -2.33 -25.40 54.37
CA VAL A 157 -1.64 -25.04 53.13
C VAL A 157 -1.17 -23.59 53.27
N ALA A 158 0.15 -23.38 53.30
CA ALA A 158 0.76 -22.06 53.49
C ALA A 158 0.22 -21.30 54.73
N GLY A 159 -0.11 -22.02 55.81
CA GLY A 159 -0.64 -21.44 57.05
C GLY A 159 -2.15 -21.16 57.03
N ILE A 160 -2.87 -21.56 55.97
CA ILE A 160 -4.33 -21.49 55.87
C ILE A 160 -4.91 -22.88 56.11
N GLU A 161 -5.91 -22.99 56.97
CA GLU A 161 -6.65 -24.24 57.19
C GLU A 161 -7.15 -24.81 55.85
N THR A 162 -7.05 -26.13 55.67
CA THR A 162 -7.31 -26.76 54.37
C THR A 162 -8.71 -26.45 53.84
N THR A 163 -9.71 -26.36 54.71
CA THR A 163 -11.10 -25.99 54.36
C THR A 163 -11.21 -24.56 53.83
N ASP A 164 -10.54 -23.61 54.49
CA ASP A 164 -10.54 -22.20 54.09
C ASP A 164 -9.75 -21.99 52.79
N TRP A 165 -8.68 -22.77 52.60
CA TRP A 165 -7.92 -22.78 51.35
C TRP A 165 -8.75 -23.31 50.18
N LEU A 166 -9.50 -24.40 50.37
CA LEU A 166 -10.40 -24.94 49.35
C LEU A 166 -11.51 -23.94 48.97
N ALA A 167 -12.12 -23.28 49.96
CA ALA A 167 -13.14 -22.26 49.71
C ALA A 167 -12.56 -21.02 48.99
N TRP A 168 -11.32 -20.63 49.32
CA TRP A 168 -10.59 -19.60 48.57
C TRP A 168 -10.36 -20.02 47.12
N ALA A 169 -9.95 -21.26 46.88
CA ALA A 169 -9.67 -21.78 45.54
C ALA A 169 -10.94 -21.84 44.68
N GLU A 170 -12.07 -22.30 45.23
CA GLU A 170 -13.39 -22.29 44.56
C GLU A 170 -13.77 -20.88 44.11
N ARG A 171 -13.70 -19.89 45.01
CA ARG A 171 -13.97 -18.49 44.67
C ARG A 171 -13.02 -17.93 43.62
N LYS A 172 -11.75 -18.34 43.62
CA LYS A 172 -10.76 -17.92 42.62
C LYS A 172 -11.06 -18.49 41.23
N VAL A 173 -11.54 -19.72 41.16
CA VAL A 173 -12.00 -20.33 39.91
C VAL A 173 -13.24 -19.61 39.38
N ASP A 174 -14.19 -19.26 40.24
CA ASP A 174 -15.38 -18.50 39.83
C ASP A 174 -15.05 -17.07 39.38
N GLU A 175 -14.06 -16.43 40.00
CA GLU A 175 -13.53 -15.13 39.54
C GLU A 175 -12.90 -15.22 38.13
N HIS A 176 -12.21 -16.33 37.83
CA HIS A 176 -11.60 -16.59 36.54
C HIS A 176 -12.65 -16.87 35.44
N ASP A 177 -13.74 -17.55 35.80
CA ASP A 177 -14.86 -17.91 34.90
C ASP A 177 -15.97 -16.84 34.83
N ARG A 178 -15.78 -15.62 35.37
CA ARG A 178 -16.84 -14.60 35.44
C ARG A 178 -17.51 -14.27 34.10
N LEU A 179 -16.83 -14.52 32.98
CA LEU A 179 -17.41 -14.38 31.64
C LEU A 179 -18.11 -15.64 31.14
N GLY A 180 -17.78 -16.84 31.64
CA GLY A 180 -18.36 -18.11 31.19
C GLY A 180 -19.70 -18.49 31.84
N SER A 181 -20.09 -17.81 32.92
CA SER A 181 -21.33 -18.12 33.66
C SER A 181 -22.60 -17.43 33.11
N ASP A 182 -22.47 -16.36 32.32
CA ASP A 182 -23.60 -15.66 31.68
C ASP A 182 -23.46 -15.63 30.15
N PRO A 183 -24.34 -16.32 29.40
CA PRO A 183 -24.34 -16.30 27.94
C PRO A 183 -24.45 -14.89 27.33
N GLY A 184 -25.13 -13.95 28.01
CA GLY A 184 -25.25 -12.57 27.56
C GLY A 184 -23.89 -11.86 27.52
N SER A 185 -23.15 -11.93 28.63
CA SER A 185 -21.81 -11.36 28.76
C SER A 185 -20.79 -11.96 27.77
N ILE A 186 -20.89 -13.25 27.44
CA ILE A 186 -20.06 -13.90 26.41
C ILE A 186 -20.27 -13.24 25.04
N LEU A 187 -21.53 -13.13 24.63
CA LEU A 187 -21.89 -12.58 23.32
C LEU A 187 -21.55 -11.09 23.23
N GLU A 188 -21.77 -10.34 24.31
CA GLU A 188 -21.39 -8.93 24.41
C GLU A 188 -19.87 -8.76 24.29
N SER A 189 -19.07 -9.56 25.00
CA SER A 189 -17.61 -9.49 24.93
C SER A 189 -17.07 -9.80 23.53
N ILE A 190 -17.71 -10.71 22.77
CA ILE A 190 -17.35 -10.99 21.37
C ILE A 190 -17.81 -9.85 20.45
N ALA A 191 -18.98 -9.25 20.71
CA ALA A 191 -19.52 -8.15 19.93
C ALA A 191 -18.70 -6.87 20.06
N GLU A 192 -18.15 -6.60 21.25
CA GLU A 192 -17.28 -5.45 21.54
C GLU A 192 -15.89 -5.54 20.89
N VAL A 193 -15.51 -6.70 20.35
CA VAL A 193 -14.23 -6.84 19.63
C VAL A 193 -14.21 -5.90 18.42
N THR A 194 -13.14 -5.12 18.34
CA THR A 194 -12.85 -4.19 17.24
C THR A 194 -11.59 -4.60 16.51
N LEU A 195 -11.31 -3.94 15.39
CA LEU A 195 -10.07 -4.11 14.62
C LEU A 195 -8.79 -3.87 15.43
N TRP A 196 -8.88 -3.19 16.59
CA TRP A 196 -7.76 -2.82 17.42
C TRP A 196 -7.67 -3.62 18.72
N THR A 197 -8.61 -4.55 18.97
CA THR A 197 -8.62 -5.38 20.18
C THR A 197 -7.40 -6.31 20.24
N TYR A 198 -6.91 -6.74 19.08
CA TYR A 198 -5.64 -7.47 18.96
C TYR A 198 -4.74 -6.75 17.94
N PRO A 199 -4.03 -5.69 18.35
CA PRO A 199 -3.14 -4.98 17.45
C PRO A 199 -1.87 -5.81 17.26
N GLY A 200 -1.75 -6.47 16.10
CA GLY A 200 -0.52 -7.04 15.53
C GLY A 200 0.45 -7.73 16.48
N GLU A 201 0.42 -9.06 16.52
CA GLU A 201 1.62 -9.88 16.76
C GLU A 201 2.54 -9.88 15.52
#